data_AF-D5WL81-F1
#
_entry.id   AF-D5WL81-F1
#
_cell.length_a   1.000
_cell.length_b   1.000
_cell.length_c   1.000
_cell.angle_alpha   90.00
_cell.angle_beta   90.00
_cell.angle_gamma   90.00
#
_symmetry.space_group_name_H-M   'P 1'
#
loop_
_entity.id
_entity.type
_entity.pdbx_description
1 polymer ?
#
loop_
_entity_poly.entity_id
_entity_poly.type
_entity_poly.pdbx_seq_one_letter_code
_entity_poly.pdbx_strand_id
1 'polypeptide(L)'
;MAVHIGLPRRDPLRSDMTREALHTFLTEYFDLVLDPAERGSARSYFLGKVMWHPSATTRILQVQYGANHQVSHIKLCVSSDNNNSVFVPLPMNWSELGRAVADEILLYARQRPGYGIAE
;
A
#
# COMPACT_ATOMS: atom_id res chain seq x y z
N MET A 1 -20.28 -23.42 8.24
CA MET A 1 -20.59 -22.23 7.42
C MET A 1 -19.27 -21.63 6.99
N ALA A 2 -18.87 -21.83 5.74
CA ALA A 2 -17.62 -21.29 5.19
C ALA A 2 -17.93 -19.94 4.52
N VAL A 3 -17.40 -18.86 5.08
CA VAL A 3 -17.45 -17.54 4.45
C VAL A 3 -16.56 -17.60 3.21
N HIS A 4 -17.20 -17.63 2.04
CA HIS A 4 -16.55 -17.42 0.75
C HIS A 4 -16.13 -15.94 0.69
N ILE A 5 -14.86 -15.67 1.00
CA ILE A 5 -14.23 -14.40 0.68
C ILE A 5 -13.99 -14.43 -0.83
N GLY A 6 -14.96 -13.89 -1.58
CA GLY A 6 -14.90 -13.83 -3.02
C GLY A 6 -13.78 -12.89 -3.46
N LEU A 7 -12.61 -13.46 -3.74
CA LEU A 7 -11.65 -12.82 -4.64
C LEU A 7 -12.40 -12.44 -5.93
N PRO A 8 -12.23 -11.22 -6.46
CA PRO A 8 -12.95 -10.75 -7.62
C PRO A 8 -12.67 -11.72 -8.77
N ARG A 9 -13.74 -12.38 -9.23
CA ARG A 9 -13.76 -13.12 -10.48
C ARG A 9 -13.55 -12.14 -11.64
N ARG A 10 -12.29 -11.81 -11.94
CA ARG A 10 -11.89 -11.11 -13.16
C ARG A 10 -10.56 -11.68 -13.64
N ASP A 11 -10.64 -12.47 -14.71
CA ASP A 11 -9.63 -12.88 -15.68
C ASP A 11 -8.16 -13.07 -15.25
N PRO A 12 -7.57 -14.26 -15.46
CA PRO A 12 -6.14 -14.53 -15.27
C PRO A 12 -5.21 -13.84 -16.31
N LEU A 13 -5.68 -12.83 -17.04
CA LEU A 13 -4.92 -12.07 -18.05
C LEU A 13 -4.78 -10.58 -17.74
N ARG A 14 -5.25 -10.07 -16.57
CA ARG A 14 -4.88 -8.72 -16.10
C ARG A 14 -3.50 -8.74 -15.45
N SER A 15 -2.48 -8.96 -16.27
CA SER A 15 -1.07 -8.85 -15.88
C SER A 15 -0.61 -7.40 -15.69
N ASP A 16 -1.42 -6.42 -16.08
CA ASP A 16 -1.06 -5.01 -15.95
C ASP A 16 -1.58 -4.44 -14.63
N MET A 17 -0.64 -4.13 -13.74
CA MET A 17 -0.88 -3.44 -12.46
C MET A 17 -1.16 -1.97 -12.73
N THR A 18 -2.32 -1.67 -13.31
CA THR A 18 -2.71 -0.30 -13.65
C THR A 18 -2.87 0.54 -12.38
N ARG A 19 -2.72 1.86 -12.52
CA ARG A 19 -2.92 2.82 -11.41
C ARG A 19 -4.26 2.66 -10.69
N GLU A 20 -5.34 2.46 -11.43
CA GLU A 20 -6.68 2.30 -10.86
C GLU A 20 -6.85 0.95 -10.16
N ALA A 21 -6.41 -0.14 -10.80
CA ALA A 21 -6.47 -1.46 -10.19
C ALA A 21 -5.65 -1.52 -8.90
N LEU A 22 -4.47 -0.90 -8.90
CA LEU A 22 -3.61 -0.83 -7.73
C LEU A 22 -4.24 0.02 -6.64
N HIS A 23 -4.82 1.16 -6.99
CA HIS A 23 -5.53 1.99 -6.05
C HIS A 23 -6.67 1.23 -5.37
N THR A 24 -7.56 0.60 -6.15
CA THR A 24 -8.67 -0.20 -5.62
C THR A 24 -8.17 -1.36 -4.75
N PHE A 25 -7.11 -2.05 -5.17
CA PHE A 25 -6.54 -3.14 -4.37
C PHE A 25 -6.07 -2.64 -2.99
N LEU A 26 -5.36 -1.52 -2.95
CA LEU A 26 -4.82 -0.98 -1.71
C LEU A 26 -5.92 -0.41 -0.79
N THR A 27 -6.93 0.25 -1.34
CA THR A 27 -8.01 0.85 -0.55
C THR A 27 -9.01 -0.20 -0.05
N GLU A 28 -9.43 -1.14 -0.89
CA GLU A 28 -10.49 -2.09 -0.54
C GLU A 28 -9.98 -3.26 0.32
N TYR A 29 -8.76 -3.76 0.10
CA TYR A 29 -8.26 -4.95 0.81
C TYR A 29 -7.47 -4.61 2.06
N PHE A 30 -6.85 -3.43 2.11
CA PHE A 30 -5.94 -3.04 3.18
C PHE A 30 -6.38 -1.76 3.91
N ASP A 31 -7.54 -1.20 3.56
CA ASP A 31 -8.07 0.03 4.15
C ASP A 31 -7.06 1.19 4.09
N LEU A 32 -6.23 1.22 3.03
CA LEU A 32 -5.25 2.28 2.88
C LEU A 32 -5.90 3.52 2.28
N VAL A 33 -5.65 4.66 2.91
CA VAL A 33 -6.11 5.97 2.45
C VAL A 33 -5.02 6.65 1.63
N LEU A 34 -5.43 7.25 0.51
CA LEU A 34 -4.54 8.05 -0.34
C LEU A 34 -4.32 9.44 0.30
N ASP A 35 -3.11 10.00 0.17
CA ASP A 35 -2.89 11.41 0.53
C ASP A 35 -3.70 12.35 -0.40
N PRO A 36 -4.66 13.12 0.14
CA PRO A 36 -5.49 14.02 -0.66
C PRO A 36 -4.70 15.22 -1.21
N ALA A 37 -3.54 15.55 -0.62
CA ALA A 37 -2.69 16.65 -1.06
C ALA A 37 -1.75 16.25 -2.20
N GLU A 38 -1.57 14.95 -2.45
CA GLU A 38 -0.55 14.47 -3.39
C GLU A 38 -0.98 14.69 -4.84
N ARG A 39 -0.14 15.41 -5.58
CA ARG A 39 -0.32 15.71 -7.01
C ARG A 39 0.92 15.25 -7.78
N GLY A 40 0.72 14.69 -8.98
CA GLY A 40 1.80 14.32 -9.88
C GLY A 40 1.96 12.81 -10.10
N SER A 41 3.20 12.39 -10.30
CA SER A 41 3.59 11.02 -10.69
C SER A 41 3.77 10.07 -9.51
N ALA A 42 3.57 10.50 -8.27
CA ALA A 42 3.59 9.63 -7.10
C ALA A 42 2.22 9.58 -6.40
N ARG A 43 1.98 8.51 -5.65
CA ARG A 43 0.87 8.36 -4.70
C ARG A 43 1.35 7.68 -3.42
N SER A 44 1.17 8.32 -2.27
CA SER A 44 1.42 7.75 -0.95
C SER A 44 0.12 7.23 -0.33
N TYR A 45 0.21 6.05 0.27
CA TYR A 45 -0.90 5.35 0.91
C TYR A 45 -0.61 5.17 2.40
N PHE A 46 -1.61 5.46 3.22
CA PHE A 46 -1.53 5.50 4.67
C PHE A 46 -2.54 4.56 5.30
N LEU A 47 -2.21 3.97 6.43
CA LEU A 47 -3.13 3.09 7.15
C LEU A 47 -4.16 3.92 7.94
N GLY A 48 -5.45 3.80 7.57
CA GLY A 48 -6.61 4.40 8.25
C GLY A 48 -6.73 5.93 8.15
N LYS A 49 -5.67 6.69 8.46
CA LYS A 49 -5.64 8.16 8.36
C LYS A 49 -4.33 8.65 7.80
N VAL A 50 -4.36 9.80 7.15
CA VAL A 50 -3.15 10.49 6.70
C VAL A 50 -2.48 11.15 7.91
N MET A 51 -1.33 10.62 8.32
CA MET A 51 -0.46 11.21 9.32
C MET A 51 0.97 11.18 8.81
N TRP A 52 1.53 12.37 8.61
CA TRP A 52 2.87 12.57 8.10
C TRP A 52 3.66 13.44 9.09
N HIS A 53 4.43 12.81 9.97
CA HIS A 53 5.29 13.49 10.94
C HIS A 53 6.68 12.83 10.99
N PRO A 54 7.79 13.59 11.12
CA PRO A 54 9.15 13.04 11.14
C PRO A 54 9.35 11.92 12.17
N SER A 55 8.70 12.04 13.34
CA SER A 55 8.75 11.03 14.41
C SER A 55 7.69 9.94 14.24
N ALA A 56 6.61 10.18 13.49
CA ALA A 56 5.48 9.27 13.37
C ALA A 56 4.73 9.40 12.03
N THR A 57 4.80 8.38 11.17
CA THR A 57 3.95 8.28 9.96
C THR A 57 2.95 7.14 10.07
N THR A 58 1.82 7.23 9.37
CA THR A 58 0.95 6.08 9.03
C THR A 58 1.16 5.63 7.59
N ARG A 59 2.12 6.22 6.86
CA ARG A 59 2.43 5.84 5.48
C ARG A 59 2.95 4.41 5.42
N ILE A 60 2.26 3.56 4.66
CA ILE A 60 2.65 2.16 4.44
C ILE A 60 3.50 2.05 3.17
N LEU A 61 3.09 2.73 2.09
CA LEU A 61 3.82 2.67 0.84
C LEU A 61 3.66 3.94 0.00
N GLN A 62 4.60 4.11 -0.93
CA GLN A 62 4.51 5.09 -2.00
C GLN A 62 4.65 4.38 -3.34
N VAL A 63 3.78 4.72 -4.28
CA VAL A 63 3.83 4.24 -5.66
C VAL A 63 4.26 5.39 -6.56
N GLN A 64 5.24 5.16 -7.42
CA GLN A 64 5.63 6.08 -8.49
C GLN A 64 5.17 5.53 -9.83
N TYR A 65 4.68 6.40 -10.69
CA TYR A 65 4.18 6.11 -12.02
C TYR A 65 5.10 6.73 -13.07
N GLY A 66 5.40 5.96 -14.12
CA GLY A 66 6.19 6.42 -15.26
C GLY A 66 5.36 7.26 -16.25
N ALA A 67 5.98 7.63 -17.37
CA ALA A 67 5.38 8.47 -18.42
C ALA A 67 4.06 7.92 -18.99
N ASN A 68 3.85 6.60 -18.92
CA ASN A 68 2.64 5.94 -19.41
C ASN A 68 1.61 5.64 -18.30
N HIS A 69 1.73 6.28 -17.14
CA HIS A 69 0.92 6.00 -15.95
C HIS A 69 1.01 4.56 -15.41
N GLN A 70 1.95 3.76 -15.93
CA GLN A 70 2.28 2.45 -15.38
C GLN A 70 3.11 2.59 -14.11
N VAL A 71 2.95 1.63 -13.20
CA VAL A 71 3.74 1.55 -11.97
C VAL A 71 5.21 1.39 -12.35
N SER A 72 6.02 2.36 -11.94
CA SER A 72 7.47 2.35 -12.18
C SER A 72 8.23 1.92 -10.93
N HIS A 73 7.79 2.32 -9.74
CA HIS A 73 8.41 1.92 -8.47
C HIS A 73 7.36 1.82 -7.37
N ILE A 74 7.55 0.86 -6.46
CA ILE A 74 6.81 0.79 -5.19
C ILE A 74 7.84 0.82 -4.06
N LYS A 75 7.63 1.71 -3.10
CA LYS A 75 8.46 1.85 -1.90
C LYS A 75 7.62 1.50 -0.68
N LEU A 76 8.01 0.48 0.07
CA LEU A 76 7.48 0.21 1.40
C LEU A 76 8.17 1.12 2.41
N CYS A 77 7.39 1.74 3.28
CA CYS A 77 7.87 2.74 4.21
C CYS A 77 8.00 2.13 5.61
N VAL A 78 9.17 1.56 5.88
CA VAL A 78 9.50 0.81 7.11
C VAL A 78 9.49 1.68 8.37
N SER A 79 9.60 3.00 8.21
CA SER A 79 9.48 3.94 9.32
C SER A 79 9.05 5.35 8.89
N SER A 80 8.78 6.21 9.88
CA SER A 80 8.48 7.65 9.72
C SER A 80 9.60 8.45 9.06
N ASP A 81 10.83 7.95 9.16
CA ASP A 81 11.97 8.50 8.45
C ASP A 81 11.92 8.04 7.00
N ASN A 82 11.85 9.00 6.07
CA ASN A 82 11.82 8.74 4.63
C ASN A 82 13.09 8.04 4.11
N ASN A 83 14.16 7.98 4.91
CA ASN A 83 15.40 7.28 4.59
C ASN A 83 15.32 5.76 4.83
N ASN A 84 14.33 5.26 5.57
CA ASN A 84 14.15 3.82 5.79
C ASN A 84 12.98 3.30 4.94
N SER A 85 13.17 3.31 3.62
CA SER A 85 12.23 2.71 2.67
C SER A 85 12.88 1.59 1.87
N VAL A 86 12.12 0.53 1.62
CA VAL A 86 12.57 -0.61 0.83
C VAL A 86 11.83 -0.61 -0.50
N PHE A 87 12.58 -0.72 -1.59
CA PHE A 87 12.00 -0.89 -2.90
C PHE A 87 11.52 -2.32 -3.09
N VAL A 88 10.29 -2.46 -3.55
CA VAL A 88 9.74 -3.74 -3.98
C VAL A 88 10.29 -4.05 -5.37
N PRO A 89 10.81 -5.27 -5.63
CA PRO A 89 11.26 -5.64 -6.96
C PRO A 89 10.08 -5.66 -7.95
N LEU A 90 10.29 -5.16 -9.16
CA LEU A 90 9.30 -5.15 -10.25
C LEU A 90 9.87 -5.88 -11.49
N PRO A 91 9.03 -6.56 -12.30
CA PRO A 91 7.58 -6.69 -12.15
C PRO A 91 7.21 -7.66 -11.01
N MET A 92 6.14 -7.33 -10.29
CA MET A 92 5.61 -8.13 -9.18
C MET A 92 4.15 -8.48 -9.45
N ASN A 93 3.71 -9.68 -9.03
CA ASN A 93 2.30 -10.05 -9.13
C ASN A 93 1.47 -9.56 -7.91
N TRP A 94 0.15 -9.55 -8.05
CA TRP A 94 -0.77 -9.08 -7.01
C TRP A 94 -0.64 -9.80 -5.66
N SER A 95 -0.37 -11.11 -5.67
CA SER A 95 -0.24 -11.90 -4.45
C SER A 95 1.04 -11.53 -3.67
N GLU A 96 2.15 -11.36 -4.38
CA GLU A 96 3.41 -10.91 -3.80
C GLU A 96 3.30 -9.48 -3.25
N LEU A 97 2.62 -8.59 -3.98
CA LEU A 97 2.37 -7.23 -3.50
C LEU A 97 1.50 -7.26 -2.24
N GLY A 98 0.42 -8.04 -2.25
CA GLY A 98 -0.44 -8.19 -1.08
C GLY A 98 0.32 -8.71 0.13
N ARG A 99 1.24 -9.67 -0.07
CA ARG A 99 2.11 -10.16 1.01
C ARG A 99 3.01 -9.06 1.55
N ALA A 100 3.66 -8.31 0.66
CA ALA A 100 4.57 -7.24 1.04
C ALA A 100 3.86 -6.12 1.83
N VAL A 101 2.65 -5.73 1.42
CA VAL A 101 1.82 -4.74 2.13
C VAL A 101 1.35 -5.27 3.49
N ALA A 102 0.92 -6.54 3.55
CA ALA A 102 0.51 -7.16 4.82
C ALA A 102 1.66 -7.23 5.83
N ASP A 103 2.84 -7.65 5.40
CA ASP A 103 4.05 -7.69 6.24
C ASP A 103 4.40 -6.27 6.75
N GLU A 104 4.29 -5.23 5.91
CA GLU A 104 4.53 -3.84 6.31
C GLU A 104 3.50 -3.34 7.34
N ILE A 105 2.22 -3.66 7.17
CA ILE A 105 1.17 -3.33 8.16
C ILE A 105 1.42 -4.06 9.50
N LEU A 106 1.87 -5.32 9.46
CA LEU A 106 2.23 -6.06 10.67
C LEU A 106 3.45 -5.45 11.37
N LEU A 107 4.46 -5.01 10.62
CA LEU A 107 5.60 -4.28 11.18
C LEU A 107 5.17 -2.96 11.82
N TYR A 108 4.31 -2.20 11.15
CA TYR A 108 3.70 -0.99 11.70
C TYR A 108 3.00 -1.28 13.05
N ALA A 109 2.16 -2.32 13.10
CA ALA A 109 1.44 -2.70 14.31
C ALA A 109 2.38 -3.10 15.46
N ARG A 110 3.46 -3.84 15.16
CA ARG A 110 4.47 -4.24 16.16
C ARG A 110 5.26 -3.06 16.72
N GLN A 111 5.58 -2.08 15.88
CA GLN A 111 6.29 -0.87 16.32
C GLN A 111 5.40 0.08 17.12
N ARG A 112 4.07 -0.07 17.04
CA ARG A 112 3.08 0.76 17.74
C ARG A 112 1.99 -0.08 18.40
N PRO A 113 2.28 -0.73 19.54
CA PRO A 113 1.32 -1.58 20.26
C PRO A 113 0.07 -0.84 20.80
N GLY A 114 -0.09 0.46 20.54
CA GLY A 114 -1.24 1.27 20.97
C GLY A 114 -2.16 1.78 19.86
N TYR A 115 -1.95 1.43 18.58
CA TYR A 115 -2.81 1.90 17.46
C TYR A 115 -3.87 0.88 17.03
N GLY A 116 -4.23 -0.06 17.93
CA GLY A 116 -5.12 -1.19 17.62
C GLY A 116 -6.09 -1.61 18.72
N ILE A 117 -6.29 -0.79 19.76
CA ILE A 117 -7.40 -0.97 20.71
C ILE A 117 -7.90 0.44 21.07
N ALA A 118 -8.91 0.91 20.38
CA ALA A 118 -9.83 1.88 20.98
C ALA A 118 -11.02 1.04 21.45
N GLU A 119 -11.19 0.96 22.77
CA GLU A 119 -12.44 0.50 23.41
C GLU A 119 -13.60 1.45 23.10
#